data_AF-A0A524GGR6-F1
#
_entry.id   AF-A0A524GGR6-F1
#
_cell.length_a   1.000
_cell.length_b   1.000
_cell.length_c   1.000
_cell.angle_alpha   90.00
_cell.angle_beta   90.00
_cell.angle_gamma   90.00
#
_symmetry.space_group_name_H-M   'P 1'
#
loop_
_entity.id
_entity.type
_entity.pdbx_description
1 polymer ?
#
loop_
_entity_poly.entity_id
_entity_poly.type
_entity_poly.pdbx_seq_one_letter_code
_entity_poly.pdbx_strand_id
1 'polypeptide(L)'
;SEDSRYVALAMPHILMRLPYGKANVPVDAFDFEENVDGTDHKKYLWGNAAYALGTRLTEAFAKYHWCAAIRGVEGGGLVQGLPVHTFNTDEGDVALKCPTEIAITDRREKELADLGFVPLVHCKGTDYAAFFSTQSANKPKVYDTDAANANARLSSQLQYIMATSRFAHYLKSMMRDKIGSFMTRDDAHGFLNRWISNYTLGDDEAGQEMKAKYPLREARVDVSEIPGKTGAYRAVVFLKPHYQLDELSVSLRLVADLPPPLK
;
A
#
# COMPACT_ATOMS: atom_id res chain seq x y z
N SER A 1 7.49 13.33 -12.99
CA SER A 1 7.80 12.41 -14.11
C SER A 1 6.71 11.35 -14.21
N GLU A 2 6.50 10.71 -15.35
CA GLU A 2 5.60 9.55 -15.46
C GLU A 2 6.17 8.32 -14.72
N ASP A 3 7.50 8.21 -14.63
CA ASP A 3 8.18 7.08 -13.99
C ASP A 3 8.17 7.15 -12.46
N SER A 4 7.88 8.32 -11.88
CA SER A 4 7.83 8.47 -10.42
C SER A 4 6.67 7.71 -9.77
N ARG A 5 5.76 7.14 -10.56
CA ARG A 5 4.68 6.24 -10.10
C ARG A 5 5.22 4.93 -9.50
N TYR A 6 6.44 4.55 -9.87
CA TYR A 6 7.10 3.34 -9.38
C TYR A 6 8.01 3.60 -8.17
N VAL A 7 8.00 4.82 -7.63
CA VAL A 7 8.81 5.21 -6.46
C VAL A 7 7.88 5.54 -5.31
N ALA A 8 8.14 4.97 -4.15
CA ALA A 8 7.44 5.27 -2.91
C ALA A 8 8.45 5.68 -1.84
N LEU A 9 8.12 6.70 -1.05
CA LEU A 9 9.00 7.26 -0.02
C LEU A 9 8.36 7.05 1.35
N ALA A 10 8.78 6.00 2.05
CA ALA A 10 8.29 5.68 3.38
C ALA A 10 8.93 6.54 4.46
N MET A 11 8.14 7.01 5.42
CA MET A 11 8.58 7.85 6.52
C MET A 11 7.66 7.68 7.74
N PRO A 12 8.06 8.07 8.96
CA PRO A 12 9.41 8.48 9.38
C PRO A 12 10.31 7.25 9.63
N HIS A 13 11.51 7.40 10.19
CA HIS A 13 12.25 6.22 10.64
C HIS A 13 11.53 5.51 11.80
N ILE A 14 11.80 4.21 11.92
CA ILE A 14 11.28 3.33 12.97
C ILE A 14 12.40 2.87 13.89
N LEU A 15 12.07 2.62 15.16
CA LEU A 15 13.02 2.09 16.12
C LEU A 15 13.35 0.64 15.75
N MET A 16 14.63 0.32 15.57
CA MET A 16 15.05 -1.01 15.12
C MET A 16 15.32 -1.97 16.26
N ARG A 17 15.67 -1.45 17.44
CA ARG A 17 15.93 -2.24 18.65
C ARG A 17 15.65 -1.42 19.90
N LEU A 18 15.45 -2.12 21.01
CA LEU A 18 15.48 -1.49 22.32
C LEU A 18 16.92 -1.11 22.71
N PRO A 19 17.09 -0.04 23.51
CA PRO A 19 18.37 0.27 24.13
C PRO A 19 18.87 -0.89 25.00
N TYR A 20 20.18 -1.11 25.02
CA TYR A 20 20.79 -2.07 25.94
C TYR A 20 20.77 -1.54 27.37
N GLY A 21 20.52 -2.43 28.32
CA GLY A 21 20.49 -2.10 29.73
C GLY A 21 19.80 -3.20 30.52
N LYS A 22 20.07 -3.27 31.83
CA LYS A 22 19.58 -4.33 32.70
C LYS A 22 18.05 -4.42 32.76
N ALA A 23 17.38 -3.28 32.64
CA ALA A 23 15.92 -3.19 32.62
C ALA A 23 15.30 -3.53 31.25
N ASN A 24 16.09 -3.44 30.17
CA ASN A 24 15.65 -3.61 28.79
C ASN A 24 16.28 -4.87 28.19
N VAL A 25 17.33 -4.71 27.37
CA VAL A 25 18.07 -5.80 26.74
C VAL A 25 19.44 -5.91 27.42
N PRO A 26 19.66 -6.87 28.33
CA PRO A 26 20.94 -7.03 29.00
C PRO A 26 22.01 -7.56 28.04
N VAL A 27 23.27 -7.24 28.31
CA VAL A 27 24.43 -7.80 27.61
C VAL A 27 25.09 -8.85 28.51
N ASP A 28 25.27 -10.06 28.00
CA ASP A 28 25.75 -11.19 28.81
C ASP A 28 27.22 -11.06 29.24
N ALA A 29 28.04 -10.35 28.45
CA ALA A 29 29.49 -10.33 28.62
C ALA A 29 29.97 -9.37 29.72
N PHE A 30 29.28 -8.24 29.90
CA PHE A 30 29.62 -7.21 30.90
C PHE A 30 28.39 -6.33 31.18
N ASP A 31 28.41 -5.68 32.34
CA ASP A 31 27.33 -4.78 32.77
C ASP A 31 27.35 -3.50 31.90
N PHE A 32 26.52 -3.49 30.87
CA PHE A 32 26.42 -2.40 29.90
C PHE A 32 25.06 -1.71 30.02
N GLU A 33 25.12 -0.39 30.22
CA GLU A 33 23.96 0.50 30.19
C GLU A 33 24.14 1.49 29.04
N GLU A 34 23.25 1.41 28.04
CA GLU A 34 23.24 2.36 26.94
C GLU A 34 22.72 3.71 27.44
N ASN A 35 23.47 4.79 27.19
CA ASN A 35 23.14 6.13 27.68
C ASN A 35 21.95 6.73 26.93
N VAL A 36 20.73 6.22 27.15
CA VAL A 36 19.50 6.65 26.50
C VAL A 36 18.44 6.94 27.56
N ASP A 37 18.03 8.21 27.64
CA ASP A 37 17.11 8.73 28.66
C ASP A 37 15.70 9.04 28.12
N GLY A 38 15.43 8.71 26.85
CA GLY A 38 14.16 9.04 26.19
C GLY A 38 14.06 10.45 25.62
N THR A 39 14.92 11.38 26.04
CA THR A 39 14.86 12.80 25.63
C THR A 39 15.60 13.05 24.31
N ASP A 40 16.80 12.51 24.14
CA ASP A 40 17.59 12.67 22.92
C ASP A 40 17.29 11.54 21.91
N HIS A 41 16.57 11.90 20.84
CA HIS A 41 16.21 10.99 19.77
C HIS A 41 17.44 10.43 19.04
N LYS A 42 18.56 11.15 18.96
CA LYS A 42 19.73 10.74 18.17
C LYS A 42 20.47 9.54 18.76
N LYS A 43 20.22 9.23 20.04
CA LYS A 43 20.85 8.11 20.73
C LYS A 43 20.15 6.77 20.46
N TYR A 44 18.96 6.79 19.87
CA TYR A 44 18.25 5.59 19.47
C TYR A 44 18.71 5.07 18.09
N LEU A 45 18.68 3.75 17.92
CA LEU A 45 18.93 3.12 16.62
C LEU A 45 17.69 3.19 15.73
N TRP A 46 17.58 4.27 14.97
CA TRP A 46 16.55 4.44 13.95
C TRP A 46 16.90 3.71 12.65
N GLY A 47 15.89 3.16 11.99
CA GLY A 47 16.01 2.50 10.70
C GLY A 47 14.89 2.87 9.74
N ASN A 48 15.06 2.51 8.49
CA ASN A 48 14.20 2.96 7.41
C ASN A 48 12.82 2.27 7.44
N ALA A 49 11.73 3.05 7.46
CA ALA A 49 10.35 2.53 7.35
C ALA A 49 10.06 1.80 6.03
N ALA A 50 10.91 1.95 5.01
CA ALA A 50 10.82 1.16 3.79
C ALA A 50 10.92 -0.36 4.07
N TYR A 51 11.65 -0.77 5.11
CA TYR A 51 11.68 -2.17 5.52
C TYR A 51 10.33 -2.63 6.09
N ALA A 52 9.70 -1.80 6.93
CA ALA A 52 8.34 -2.06 7.41
C ALA A 52 7.33 -2.18 6.25
N LEU A 53 7.37 -1.27 5.27
CA LEU A 53 6.54 -1.36 4.07
C LEU A 53 6.85 -2.64 3.26
N GLY A 54 8.13 -2.99 3.13
CA GLY A 54 8.58 -4.22 2.48
C GLY A 54 8.02 -5.49 3.14
N THR A 55 7.90 -5.52 4.48
CA THR A 55 7.23 -6.63 5.16
C THR A 55 5.75 -6.72 4.81
N ARG A 56 5.04 -5.58 4.71
CA ARG A 56 3.61 -5.56 4.32
C ARG A 56 3.43 -6.10 2.90
N LEU A 57 4.29 -5.68 1.96
CA LEU A 57 4.30 -6.20 0.59
C LEU A 57 4.53 -7.72 0.55
N THR A 58 5.50 -8.22 1.30
CA THR A 58 5.85 -9.64 1.35
C THR A 58 4.74 -10.47 1.98
N GLU A 59 4.13 -9.97 3.06
CA GLU A 59 3.02 -10.62 3.74
C GLU A 59 1.77 -10.69 2.86
N ALA A 60 1.42 -9.59 2.19
CA ALA A 60 0.32 -9.56 1.23
C ALA A 60 0.53 -10.56 0.09
N PHE A 61 1.75 -10.62 -0.46
CA PHE A 61 2.09 -11.59 -1.49
C PHE A 61 2.07 -13.04 -0.99
N ALA A 62 2.53 -13.30 0.23
CA ALA A 62 2.52 -14.65 0.81
C ALA A 62 1.08 -15.15 1.05
N LYS A 63 0.18 -14.26 1.50
CA LYS A 63 -1.22 -14.61 1.80
C LYS A 63 -2.12 -14.67 0.56
N TYR A 64 -1.93 -13.75 -0.37
CA TYR A 64 -2.88 -13.51 -1.47
C TYR A 64 -2.27 -13.65 -2.87
N HIS A 65 -0.95 -13.81 -2.98
CA HIS A 65 -0.19 -13.75 -4.24
C HIS A 65 -0.26 -12.39 -4.96
N TRP A 66 -0.79 -11.38 -4.29
CA TRP A 66 -0.94 -10.01 -4.77
C TRP A 66 -0.58 -9.02 -3.66
N CYS A 67 0.03 -7.90 -4.05
CA CYS A 67 0.37 -6.81 -3.13
C CYS A 67 -0.73 -5.74 -3.04
N ALA A 68 -2.00 -6.16 -3.04
CA ALA A 68 -3.14 -5.25 -3.00
C ALA A 68 -3.52 -4.83 -1.56
N ALA A 69 -3.28 -5.70 -0.58
CA ALA A 69 -3.64 -5.52 0.82
C ALA A 69 -2.43 -5.05 1.66
N ILE A 70 -2.04 -3.79 1.49
CA ILE A 70 -0.82 -3.21 2.08
C ILE A 70 -1.05 -1.88 2.82
N ARG A 71 -2.31 -1.44 2.91
CA ARG A 71 -2.70 -0.16 3.53
C ARG A 71 -3.93 -0.33 4.42
N GLY A 72 -4.10 0.57 5.38
CA GLY A 72 -5.16 0.52 6.39
C GLY A 72 -4.88 -0.49 7.50
N VAL A 73 -5.46 -0.26 8.68
CA VAL A 73 -5.29 -1.13 9.86
C VAL A 73 -5.82 -2.53 9.56
N GLU A 74 -7.06 -2.62 9.08
CA GLU A 74 -7.67 -3.90 8.68
C GLU A 74 -7.23 -4.33 7.27
N GLY A 75 -6.85 -3.35 6.43
CA GLY A 75 -6.49 -3.53 5.02
C GLY A 75 -5.10 -4.16 4.74
N GLY A 76 -4.35 -4.54 5.79
CA GLY A 76 -3.03 -5.18 5.68
C GLY A 76 -1.84 -4.23 5.80
N GLY A 77 -2.06 -2.96 6.13
CA GLY A 77 -1.02 -1.95 6.36
C GLY A 77 -0.51 -1.87 7.81
N LEU A 78 -1.08 -2.64 8.74
CA LEU A 78 -0.68 -2.68 10.15
C LEU A 78 0.71 -3.33 10.32
N VAL A 79 1.62 -2.63 10.97
CA VAL A 79 2.96 -3.07 11.39
C VAL A 79 2.92 -3.31 12.90
N GLN A 80 3.35 -4.50 13.33
CA GLN A 80 3.28 -4.94 14.73
C GLN A 80 4.65 -5.29 15.28
N GLY A 81 4.77 -5.31 16.61
CA GLY A 81 6.01 -5.69 17.29
C GLY A 81 7.11 -4.64 17.14
N LEU A 82 6.75 -3.36 17.06
CA LEU A 82 7.75 -2.30 17.09
C LEU A 82 8.37 -2.22 18.50
N PRO A 83 9.69 -1.98 18.62
CA PRO A 83 10.33 -1.80 19.92
C PRO A 83 9.71 -0.63 20.69
N VAL A 84 9.32 -0.88 21.94
CA VAL A 84 8.73 0.11 22.84
C VAL A 84 9.65 0.32 24.04
N HIS A 85 10.28 1.50 24.13
CA HIS A 85 11.11 1.85 25.27
C HIS A 85 10.33 2.74 26.24
N THR A 86 10.24 2.32 27.50
CA THR A 86 9.66 3.11 28.59
C THR A 86 10.75 3.78 29.40
N PHE A 87 10.56 5.04 29.77
CA PHE A 87 11.50 5.80 30.58
C PHE A 87 10.75 6.68 31.60
N ASN A 88 11.41 7.02 32.69
CA ASN A 88 10.85 7.92 33.69
C ASN A 88 11.05 9.37 33.25
N THR A 89 10.01 10.18 33.35
CA THR A 89 10.08 11.62 33.11
C THR A 89 10.58 12.36 34.35
N ASP A 90 10.98 13.62 34.18
CA ASP A 90 11.40 14.49 35.29
C ASP A 90 10.28 14.72 36.32
N GLU A 91 9.02 14.54 35.92
CA GLU A 91 7.83 14.63 36.78
C GLU A 91 7.54 13.32 37.54
N GLY A 92 8.31 12.26 37.30
CA GLY A 92 8.18 10.95 37.95
C GLY A 92 7.21 9.98 37.26
N ASP A 93 6.62 10.38 36.14
CA ASP A 93 5.72 9.53 35.35
C ASP A 93 6.50 8.58 34.43
N VAL A 94 5.91 7.44 34.11
CA VAL A 94 6.46 6.52 33.09
C VAL A 94 5.93 6.93 31.72
N ALA A 95 6.82 7.39 30.86
CA ALA A 95 6.52 7.73 29.48
C ALA A 95 6.97 6.64 28.51
N LEU A 96 6.19 6.47 27.44
CA LEU A 96 6.50 5.57 26.33
C LEU A 96 7.17 6.36 25.21
N LYS A 97 8.36 5.93 24.79
CA LYS A 97 9.02 6.47 23.60
C LYS A 97 8.27 6.00 22.36
N CYS A 98 7.88 6.96 21.52
CA CYS A 98 7.24 6.67 20.24
C CYS A 98 8.15 5.73 19.40
N PRO A 99 7.65 4.56 18.94
CA PRO A 99 8.42 3.64 18.10
C PRO A 99 8.71 4.19 16.70
N THR A 100 8.01 5.23 16.28
CA THR A 100 8.35 6.08 15.12
C THR A 100 9.00 7.37 15.61
N GLU A 101 9.88 8.00 14.83
CA GLU A 101 10.59 9.23 15.25
C GLU A 101 9.65 10.33 15.78
N ILE A 102 8.45 10.41 15.18
CA ILE A 102 7.40 11.33 15.53
C ILE A 102 6.02 10.66 15.40
N ALA A 103 5.10 11.05 16.27
CA ALA A 103 3.69 10.71 16.12
C ALA A 103 3.05 11.63 15.07
N ILE A 104 2.52 11.04 14.00
CA ILE A 104 1.85 11.76 12.92
C ILE A 104 0.36 11.78 13.22
N THR A 105 -0.27 12.96 13.16
CA THR A 105 -1.73 13.09 13.30
C THR A 105 -2.42 12.84 11.96
N ASP A 106 -3.70 12.45 11.97
CA ASP A 106 -4.47 12.15 10.76
C ASP A 106 -4.43 13.28 9.71
N ARG A 107 -4.49 14.54 10.16
CA ARG A 107 -4.35 15.70 9.26
C ARG A 107 -2.98 15.73 8.57
N ARG A 108 -1.91 15.47 9.32
CA ARG A 108 -0.54 15.46 8.78
C ARG A 108 -0.29 14.24 7.90
N GLU A 109 -0.89 13.10 8.22
CA GLU A 109 -0.88 11.90 7.39
C GLU A 109 -1.42 12.23 6.00
N LYS A 110 -2.61 12.83 5.92
CA LYS A 110 -3.23 13.23 4.65
C LYS A 110 -2.36 14.24 3.89
N GLU A 111 -1.87 15.28 4.57
CA GLU A 111 -0.98 16.28 3.96
C GLU A 111 0.29 15.65 3.36
N LEU A 112 0.89 14.67 4.04
CA LEU A 112 2.07 13.94 3.54
C LEU A 112 1.72 13.00 2.38
N ALA A 113 0.58 12.32 2.46
CA ALA A 113 0.08 11.46 1.40
C ALA A 113 -0.17 12.25 0.11
N ASP A 114 -0.80 13.42 0.21
CA ASP A 114 -1.07 14.32 -0.92
C ASP A 114 0.23 14.85 -1.57
N LEU A 115 1.33 14.87 -0.81
CA LEU A 115 2.68 15.20 -1.30
C LEU A 115 3.43 14.00 -1.90
N GLY A 116 2.87 12.79 -1.85
CA GLY A 116 3.45 11.56 -2.43
C GLY A 116 4.36 10.79 -1.48
N PHE A 117 4.23 11.00 -0.16
CA PHE A 117 4.90 10.19 0.86
C PHE A 117 4.02 9.01 1.31
N VAL A 118 4.67 8.01 1.91
CA VAL A 118 4.02 6.86 2.55
C VAL A 118 4.25 6.96 4.06
N PRO A 119 3.39 7.68 4.79
CA PRO A 119 3.53 7.87 6.23
C PRO A 119 3.15 6.60 7.01
N LEU A 120 4.04 6.18 7.91
CA LEU A 120 3.78 5.18 8.94
C LEU A 120 3.30 5.89 10.20
N VAL A 121 2.03 5.69 10.55
CA VAL A 121 1.39 6.36 11.68
C VAL A 121 1.40 5.44 12.90
N HIS A 122 2.06 5.86 13.98
CA HIS A 122 2.05 5.15 15.24
C HIS A 122 0.69 5.21 15.93
N CYS A 123 0.19 4.06 16.39
CA CYS A 123 -1.01 3.96 17.19
C CYS A 123 -0.67 4.28 18.65
N LYS A 124 -1.06 5.47 19.11
CA LYS A 124 -0.72 6.00 20.43
C LYS A 124 -0.99 4.98 21.54
N GLY A 125 0.03 4.75 22.39
CA GLY A 125 -0.06 3.84 23.54
C GLY A 125 0.04 2.36 23.20
N THR A 126 0.32 2.00 21.95
CA THR A 126 0.52 0.60 21.52
C THR A 126 1.91 0.42 20.90
N ASP A 127 2.28 -0.82 20.60
CA ASP A 127 3.46 -1.20 19.81
C ASP A 127 3.17 -1.28 18.30
N TYR A 128 1.99 -0.79 17.89
CA TYR A 128 1.52 -0.86 16.50
C TYR A 128 1.70 0.46 15.76
N ALA A 129 1.93 0.35 14.46
CA ALA A 129 1.82 1.48 13.54
C ALA A 129 1.14 1.02 12.25
N ALA A 130 0.56 1.92 11.46
CA ALA A 130 -0.11 1.54 10.22
C ALA A 130 0.19 2.49 9.07
N PHE A 131 0.32 1.94 7.87
CA PHE A 131 0.29 2.71 6.63
C PHE A 131 -1.16 2.91 6.22
N PHE A 132 -1.72 4.11 6.41
CA PHE A 132 -3.09 4.41 5.99
C PHE A 132 -3.18 4.71 4.49
N SER A 133 -2.16 5.37 3.96
CA SER A 133 -1.99 5.66 2.54
C SER A 133 -0.67 5.09 2.01
N THR A 134 -0.68 4.69 0.75
CA THR A 134 0.49 4.16 0.04
C THR A 134 0.65 4.88 -1.30
N GLN A 135 0.83 6.20 -1.24
CA GLN A 135 1.03 7.04 -2.43
C GLN A 135 2.45 6.88 -2.97
N SER A 136 2.57 6.93 -4.29
CA SER A 136 3.85 7.06 -4.98
C SER A 136 4.29 8.53 -4.99
N ALA A 137 5.56 8.76 -5.32
CA ALA A 137 6.12 10.10 -5.52
C ALA A 137 5.57 10.81 -6.77
N ASN A 138 4.62 10.20 -7.49
CA ASN A 138 3.94 10.83 -8.61
C ASN A 138 2.85 11.79 -8.14
N LYS A 139 2.96 13.04 -8.58
CA LYS A 139 1.87 14.00 -8.50
C LYS A 139 0.89 13.75 -9.67
N PRO A 140 -0.36 13.31 -9.41
CA PRO A 140 -1.35 13.12 -10.45
C PRO A 140 -1.60 14.40 -11.22
N LYS A 141 -1.71 14.30 -12.55
CA LYS A 141 -2.15 15.41 -13.39
C LYS A 141 -3.64 15.66 -13.19
N VAL A 142 -4.03 16.93 -13.24
CA VAL A 142 -5.44 17.34 -13.27
C VAL A 142 -5.87 17.49 -14.72
N TYR A 143 -7.03 16.94 -15.02
CA TYR A 143 -7.68 16.91 -16.32
C TYR A 143 -9.08 17.54 -16.22
N ASP A 144 -9.67 17.85 -17.37
CA ASP A 144 -10.99 18.48 -17.45
C ASP A 144 -12.14 17.55 -17.08
N THR A 145 -11.92 16.22 -17.10
CA THR A 145 -12.97 15.22 -16.83
C THR A 145 -12.68 14.45 -15.55
N ASP A 146 -13.73 14.17 -14.79
CA ASP A 146 -13.64 13.40 -13.54
C ASP A 146 -13.09 11.99 -13.76
N ALA A 147 -13.44 11.37 -14.89
CA ALA A 147 -12.94 10.05 -15.25
C ALA A 147 -11.41 10.05 -15.47
N ALA A 148 -10.86 11.07 -16.15
CA ALA A 148 -9.42 11.19 -16.33
C ALA A 148 -8.70 11.48 -15.01
N ASN A 149 -9.29 12.30 -14.15
CA ASN A 149 -8.79 12.58 -12.80
C ASN A 149 -8.75 11.31 -11.93
N ALA A 150 -9.81 10.49 -11.98
CA ALA A 150 -9.85 9.21 -11.25
C ALA A 150 -8.74 8.27 -11.73
N ASN A 151 -8.53 8.13 -13.04
CA ASN A 151 -7.46 7.30 -13.61
C ASN A 151 -6.06 7.78 -13.22
N ALA A 152 -5.85 9.11 -13.19
CA ALA A 152 -4.59 9.71 -12.76
C ALA A 152 -4.30 9.40 -11.28
N ARG A 153 -5.32 9.50 -10.41
CA ARG A 153 -5.20 9.16 -8.98
C ARG A 153 -4.96 7.67 -8.74
N LEU A 154 -5.64 6.78 -9.46
CA LEU A 154 -5.37 5.33 -9.36
C LEU A 154 -3.92 5.01 -9.74
N SER A 155 -3.38 5.73 -10.72
CA SER A 155 -2.01 5.55 -11.20
C SER A 155 -0.94 6.09 -10.24
N SER A 156 -1.29 6.88 -9.22
CA SER A 156 -0.33 7.34 -8.21
C SER A 156 -0.31 6.46 -6.96
N GLN A 157 -1.13 5.42 -6.88
CA GLN A 157 -1.26 4.58 -5.71
C GLN A 157 -0.47 3.27 -5.88
N LEU A 158 0.43 3.00 -4.94
CA LEU A 158 1.41 1.91 -5.04
C LEU A 158 0.74 0.53 -5.15
N GLN A 159 -0.34 0.28 -4.42
CA GLN A 159 -1.04 -1.01 -4.41
C GLN A 159 -1.59 -1.39 -5.79
N TYR A 160 -2.07 -0.41 -6.57
CA TYR A 160 -2.57 -0.65 -7.93
C TYR A 160 -1.43 -0.75 -8.95
N ILE A 161 -0.34 0.01 -8.75
CA ILE A 161 0.88 -0.13 -9.56
C ILE A 161 1.46 -1.53 -9.39
N MET A 162 1.59 -2.03 -8.15
CA MET A 162 2.09 -3.38 -7.89
C MET A 162 1.21 -4.46 -8.51
N ALA A 163 -0.13 -4.32 -8.44
CA ALA A 163 -1.05 -5.24 -9.12
C ALA A 163 -0.83 -5.22 -10.65
N THR A 164 -0.77 -4.03 -11.24
CA THR A 164 -0.55 -3.87 -12.69
C THR A 164 0.80 -4.44 -13.14
N SER A 165 1.87 -4.20 -12.39
CA SER A 165 3.21 -4.77 -12.65
C SER A 165 3.19 -6.29 -12.61
N ARG A 166 2.43 -6.90 -11.69
CA ARG A 166 2.30 -8.36 -11.62
C ARG A 166 1.55 -8.93 -12.82
N PHE A 167 0.48 -8.27 -13.30
CA PHE A 167 -0.17 -8.65 -14.57
C PHE A 167 0.78 -8.52 -15.76
N ALA A 168 1.57 -7.46 -15.82
CA ALA A 168 2.59 -7.29 -16.86
C ALA A 168 3.62 -8.42 -16.86
N HIS A 169 4.09 -8.86 -15.68
CA HIS A 169 4.99 -10.01 -15.54
C HIS A 169 4.36 -11.30 -16.08
N TYR A 170 3.11 -11.59 -15.70
CA TYR A 170 2.40 -12.77 -16.20
C TYR A 170 2.23 -12.74 -17.72
N LEU A 171 1.72 -11.63 -18.26
CA LEU A 171 1.50 -11.47 -19.69
C LEU A 171 2.81 -11.63 -20.46
N LYS A 172 3.90 -11.02 -19.98
CA LYS A 172 5.21 -11.12 -20.62
C LYS A 172 5.73 -12.55 -20.64
N SER A 173 5.64 -13.28 -19.52
CA SER A 173 6.13 -14.66 -19.47
C SER A 173 5.26 -15.60 -20.31
N MET A 174 3.95 -15.53 -20.14
CA MET A 174 2.99 -16.41 -20.83
C MET A 174 3.00 -16.21 -22.34
N MET A 175 3.00 -14.96 -22.82
CA MET A 175 3.00 -14.70 -24.25
C MET A 175 4.36 -14.99 -24.89
N ARG A 176 5.46 -14.91 -24.14
CA ARG A 176 6.78 -15.36 -24.62
C ARG A 176 6.76 -16.85 -24.94
N ASP A 177 6.13 -17.66 -24.11
CA ASP A 177 6.05 -19.11 -24.30
C ASP A 177 5.11 -19.50 -25.48
N LYS A 178 4.27 -18.57 -25.94
CA LYS A 178 3.39 -18.75 -27.12
C LYS A 178 4.02 -18.29 -28.43
N ILE A 179 5.19 -17.65 -28.41
CA ILE A 179 5.89 -17.23 -29.63
C ILE A 179 6.22 -18.47 -30.47
N GLY A 180 5.83 -18.45 -31.75
CA GLY A 180 6.02 -19.58 -32.68
C GLY A 180 4.84 -20.55 -32.77
N SER A 181 3.80 -20.39 -31.93
CA SER A 181 2.55 -21.14 -32.09
C SER A 181 1.65 -20.56 -33.18
N PHE A 182 0.81 -21.40 -33.79
CA PHE A 182 -0.23 -20.96 -34.73
C PHE A 182 -1.37 -20.32 -33.93
N MET A 183 -1.32 -19.00 -33.77
CA MET A 183 -2.31 -18.24 -33.01
C MET A 183 -2.78 -17.04 -33.84
N THR A 184 -4.06 -17.01 -34.17
CA THR A 184 -4.66 -15.85 -34.84
C THR A 184 -4.94 -14.71 -33.86
N ARG A 185 -5.30 -13.53 -34.36
CA ARG A 185 -5.74 -12.39 -33.53
C ARG A 185 -6.90 -12.79 -32.59
N ASP A 186 -7.89 -13.52 -33.11
CA ASP A 186 -9.05 -13.97 -32.34
C ASP A 186 -8.68 -15.01 -31.28
N ASP A 187 -7.76 -15.92 -31.61
CA ASP A 187 -7.25 -16.89 -30.65
C ASP A 187 -6.52 -16.18 -29.50
N ALA A 188 -5.66 -15.21 -29.81
CA ALA A 188 -4.96 -14.40 -28.82
C ALA A 188 -5.92 -13.60 -27.94
N HIS A 189 -6.91 -12.94 -28.55
CA HIS A 189 -7.96 -12.20 -27.83
C HIS A 189 -8.74 -13.12 -26.88
N GLY A 190 -9.22 -14.26 -27.37
CA GLY A 190 -9.97 -15.22 -26.58
C GLY A 190 -9.13 -15.85 -25.46
N PHE A 191 -7.88 -16.18 -25.73
CA PHE A 191 -6.95 -16.74 -24.75
C PHE A 191 -6.67 -15.75 -23.61
N LEU A 192 -6.32 -14.50 -23.93
CA LEU A 192 -6.00 -13.48 -22.94
C LEU A 192 -7.21 -13.10 -22.07
N ASN A 193 -8.40 -12.97 -22.67
CA ASN A 193 -9.62 -12.67 -21.91
C ASN A 193 -10.05 -13.84 -21.00
N ARG A 194 -9.94 -15.10 -21.47
CA ARG A 194 -10.19 -16.28 -20.61
C ARG A 194 -9.17 -16.41 -19.48
N TRP A 195 -7.93 -16.00 -19.71
CA TRP A 195 -6.91 -16.03 -18.67
C TRP A 195 -7.18 -14.96 -17.61
N ILE A 196 -7.44 -13.72 -18.02
CA ILE A 196 -7.58 -12.59 -17.09
C ILE A 196 -8.85 -12.68 -16.25
N SER A 197 -9.92 -13.31 -16.76
CA SER A 197 -11.16 -13.52 -16.02
C SER A 197 -11.00 -14.41 -14.78
N ASN A 198 -9.92 -15.19 -14.69
CA ASN A 198 -9.62 -15.98 -13.48
C ASN A 198 -9.19 -15.11 -12.29
N TYR A 199 -8.92 -13.81 -12.53
CA TYR A 199 -8.50 -12.85 -11.50
C TYR A 199 -9.56 -11.76 -11.24
N THR A 200 -10.73 -11.88 -11.86
CA THR A 200 -11.86 -10.96 -11.66
C THR A 200 -12.85 -11.54 -10.67
N LEU A 201 -13.36 -10.70 -9.76
CA LEU A 201 -14.41 -11.06 -8.82
C LEU A 201 -15.68 -10.25 -9.15
N GLY A 202 -16.73 -10.96 -9.57
CA GLY A 202 -18.03 -10.36 -9.91
C GLY A 202 -18.94 -10.09 -8.71
N ASP A 203 -18.60 -10.61 -7.54
CA ASP A 203 -19.35 -10.40 -6.30
C ASP A 203 -18.84 -9.16 -5.55
N ASP A 204 -19.68 -8.13 -5.47
CA ASP A 204 -19.36 -6.88 -4.80
C ASP A 204 -19.42 -6.98 -3.26
N GLU A 205 -20.17 -7.95 -2.73
CA GLU A 205 -20.34 -8.17 -1.29
C GLU A 205 -19.22 -9.01 -0.69
N ALA A 206 -18.31 -9.51 -1.53
CA ALA A 206 -17.20 -10.31 -1.08
C ALA A 206 -16.33 -9.57 -0.04
N GLY A 207 -15.92 -10.33 0.99
CA GLY A 207 -15.05 -9.83 2.05
C GLY A 207 -13.66 -9.42 1.55
N GLN A 208 -12.93 -8.71 2.41
CA GLN A 208 -11.60 -8.18 2.09
C GLN A 208 -10.61 -9.25 1.62
N GLU A 209 -10.63 -10.44 2.24
CA GLU A 209 -9.73 -11.54 1.89
C GLU A 209 -9.92 -11.99 0.44
N MET A 210 -11.17 -12.13 -0.01
CA MET A 210 -11.50 -12.52 -1.38
C MET A 210 -11.11 -11.42 -2.37
N LYS A 211 -11.41 -10.16 -2.07
CA LYS A 211 -11.00 -9.00 -2.88
C LYS A 211 -9.47 -8.84 -2.95
N ALA A 212 -8.72 -9.31 -1.94
CA ALA A 212 -7.27 -9.32 -1.97
C ALA A 212 -6.70 -10.45 -2.85
N LYS A 213 -7.36 -11.63 -2.87
CA LYS A 213 -7.00 -12.78 -3.74
C LYS A 213 -7.34 -12.53 -5.21
N TYR A 214 -8.42 -11.80 -5.46
CA TYR A 214 -8.91 -11.42 -6.78
C TYR A 214 -8.88 -9.89 -6.91
N PRO A 215 -7.76 -9.29 -7.33
CA PRO A 215 -7.56 -7.84 -7.23
C PRO A 215 -8.40 -7.01 -8.22
N LEU A 216 -9.02 -7.64 -9.22
CA LEU A 216 -9.78 -6.96 -10.27
C LEU A 216 -11.27 -7.17 -10.07
N ARG A 217 -12.03 -6.09 -10.23
CA ARG A 217 -13.49 -6.15 -10.39
C ARG A 217 -13.85 -6.53 -11.82
N GLU A 218 -13.25 -5.85 -12.79
CA GLU A 218 -13.47 -6.07 -14.21
C GLU A 218 -12.14 -5.99 -14.97
N ALA A 219 -12.02 -6.72 -16.06
CA ALA A 219 -10.84 -6.69 -16.92
C ALA A 219 -11.22 -6.97 -18.38
N ARG A 220 -10.50 -6.36 -19.31
CA ARG A 220 -10.67 -6.58 -20.75
C ARG A 220 -9.34 -6.48 -21.47
N VAL A 221 -9.10 -7.37 -22.43
CA VAL A 221 -7.92 -7.30 -23.31
C VAL A 221 -8.35 -7.13 -24.75
N ASP A 222 -7.99 -6.01 -25.37
CA ASP A 222 -8.28 -5.73 -26.77
C ASP A 222 -7.03 -6.05 -27.60
N VAL A 223 -7.16 -6.89 -28.64
CA VAL A 223 -6.04 -7.32 -29.49
C VAL A 223 -6.28 -6.87 -30.92
N SER A 224 -5.33 -6.14 -31.50
CA SER A 224 -5.34 -5.68 -32.89
C SER A 224 -4.09 -6.15 -33.64
N GLU A 225 -4.21 -6.29 -34.96
CA GLU A 225 -3.05 -6.60 -35.81
C GLU A 225 -2.19 -5.36 -36.04
N ILE A 226 -0.88 -5.55 -36.21
CA ILE A 226 0.03 -4.47 -36.55
C ILE A 226 0.14 -4.41 -38.08
N PRO A 227 -0.32 -3.33 -38.75
CA PRO A 227 -0.22 -3.20 -40.19
C PRO A 227 1.22 -3.41 -40.68
N GLY A 228 1.37 -4.23 -41.72
CA GLY A 228 2.67 -4.53 -42.33
C GLY A 228 3.53 -5.56 -41.57
N LYS A 229 3.05 -6.15 -40.47
CA LYS A 229 3.77 -7.21 -39.74
C LYS A 229 2.87 -8.43 -39.49
N THR A 230 2.97 -9.42 -40.37
CA THR A 230 2.23 -10.68 -40.25
C THR A 230 2.62 -11.43 -38.98
N GLY A 231 1.63 -11.89 -38.22
CA GLY A 231 1.85 -12.59 -36.94
C GLY A 231 2.22 -11.68 -35.76
N ALA A 232 2.20 -10.35 -35.94
CA ALA A 232 2.45 -9.39 -34.87
C ALA A 232 1.15 -8.70 -34.43
N TYR A 233 0.86 -8.77 -33.14
CA TYR A 233 -0.33 -8.20 -32.53
C TYR A 233 0.02 -7.13 -31.50
N ARG A 234 -0.87 -6.15 -31.34
CA ARG A 234 -0.88 -5.18 -30.25
C ARG A 234 -2.01 -5.53 -29.30
N ALA A 235 -1.69 -5.69 -28.02
CA ALA A 235 -2.69 -5.88 -26.97
C ALA A 235 -2.78 -4.62 -26.10
N VAL A 236 -4.01 -4.17 -25.81
CA VAL A 236 -4.32 -3.12 -24.84
C VAL A 236 -5.12 -3.76 -23.71
N VAL A 237 -4.61 -3.69 -22.49
CA VAL A 237 -5.21 -4.33 -21.31
C VAL A 237 -5.83 -3.27 -20.42
N PHE A 238 -7.13 -3.40 -20.17
CA PHE A 238 -7.90 -2.56 -19.27
C PHE A 238 -8.12 -3.33 -17.95
N LEU A 239 -7.68 -2.76 -16.84
CA LEU A 239 -7.76 -3.34 -15.50
C LEU A 239 -8.56 -2.40 -14.61
N LYS A 240 -9.68 -2.87 -14.06
CA LYS A 240 -10.48 -2.12 -13.07
C LYS A 240 -10.33 -2.81 -11.70
N PRO A 241 -9.53 -2.26 -10.78
CA PRO A 241 -9.33 -2.86 -9.46
C PRO A 241 -10.56 -2.67 -8.57
N HIS A 242 -10.61 -3.40 -7.45
CA HIS A 242 -11.51 -3.04 -6.35
C HIS A 242 -11.04 -1.75 -5.67
N TYR A 243 -11.95 -0.81 -5.47
CA TYR A 243 -11.63 0.43 -4.77
C TYR A 243 -11.51 0.20 -3.27
N GLN A 244 -10.50 0.82 -2.68
CA GLN A 244 -10.33 0.91 -1.24
C GLN A 244 -10.82 2.28 -0.76
N LEU A 245 -11.42 2.32 0.42
CA LEU A 245 -11.91 3.56 1.04
C LEU A 245 -10.73 4.51 1.27
N ASP A 246 -10.84 5.74 0.76
CA ASP A 246 -9.77 6.74 0.86
C ASP A 246 -10.16 7.92 1.77
N GLU A 247 -11.37 8.45 1.59
CA GLU A 247 -11.90 9.57 2.38
C GLU A 247 -13.40 9.43 2.58
N LEU A 248 -13.89 9.83 3.76
CA LEU A 248 -15.30 9.93 4.09
C LEU A 248 -15.55 11.26 4.80
N SER A 249 -16.37 12.13 4.20
CA SER A 249 -16.83 13.37 4.83
C SER A 249 -18.22 13.16 5.44
N VAL A 250 -18.33 13.35 6.76
CA VAL A 250 -19.57 13.14 7.51
C VAL A 250 -20.13 14.48 7.97
N SER A 251 -21.37 14.79 7.60
CA SER A 251 -22.14 15.91 8.15
C SER A 251 -23.21 15.38 9.09
N LEU A 252 -23.06 15.67 10.38
CA LEU A 252 -24.05 15.33 11.40
C LEU A 252 -25.09 16.45 11.49
N ARG A 253 -26.37 16.11 11.34
CA ARG A 253 -27.49 17.03 11.49
C ARG A 253 -28.46 16.48 12.52
N LEU A 254 -28.70 17.25 13.58
CA LEU A 254 -29.78 16.96 14.51
C LEU A 254 -31.09 17.41 13.89
N VAL A 255 -32.04 16.49 13.72
CA VAL A 255 -33.34 16.75 13.13
C VAL A 255 -34.42 16.21 14.05
N ALA A 256 -35.54 16.93 14.17
CA ALA A 256 -36.69 16.47 14.95
C ALA A 256 -37.40 15.30 14.26
N ASP A 257 -37.50 15.37 12.92
CA ASP A 257 -37.99 14.30 12.07
C ASP A 257 -36.92 13.94 11.02
N LEU A 258 -36.67 12.65 10.84
CA LEU A 258 -35.71 12.15 9.86
C LEU A 258 -36.17 12.52 8.44
N PRO A 259 -35.40 13.32 7.69
CA PRO A 259 -35.72 13.62 6.30
C PRO A 259 -35.62 12.33 5.46
N PRO A 260 -36.30 12.28 4.30
CA PRO A 260 -36.19 11.13 3.41
C PRO A 260 -34.72 10.88 3.02
N PRO A 261 -34.32 9.61 2.81
CA PRO A 261 -32.96 9.26 2.47
C PRO A 261 -32.49 9.96 1.19
N LEU A 262 -31.21 10.34 1.17
CA LEU A 262 -30.56 10.89 -0.01
C LEU A 262 -30.69 9.89 -1.18
N LYS A 263 -31.03 10.40 -2.37
CA LYS A 263 -31.06 9.64 -3.63
C LYS A 263 -29.66 9.45 -4.19
#